data_AF-Q1ZR21-F1
#
_entry.id   AF-Q1ZR21-F1
#
_cell.length_a   1.000
_cell.length_b   1.000
_cell.length_c   1.000
_cell.angle_alpha   90.00
_cell.angle_beta   90.00
_cell.angle_gamma   90.00
#
_symmetry.space_group_name_H-M   'P 1'
#
loop_
_entity.id
_entity.type
_entity.pdbx_description
1 polymer ?
#
loop_
_entity_poly.entity_id
_entity_poly.type
_entity_poly.pdbx_seq_one_letter_code
_entity_poly.pdbx_strand_id
1 'polypeptide(L)'
;MTRKFWGYRIDKTKIDFFRQELEEGRLRQGWGWDDEQNLRQLTMDSGARRNLPIFRKVKKGDILLVPRLPTWNEVAIVEATQDFSEGYDFSIDPKLGDFGHIFPARLIKSFNRKNTNVLGDLRASLKQVNRFWNMTHCKDSIEKLINHDELLVDSIGFSDRFNNLLTDNISKSLEQTDFYTNFYRQMNEQFSNEEWEYALVEGIRKILPEPILVERTGGILEKEHGTDILITLPGLLGKSYGIAIQVKDYRGLMSDGAIKQIQKADSWNNENFTIIDKYVIVTQCSKDDHPEDFQNTDGVTILFAEQLESLLKDIAAGFIGLDKN
;
A
#
# COMPACT_ATOMS: atom_id res chain seq x y z
N MET A 1 -32.88 3.30 17.81
CA MET A 1 -31.99 4.03 16.87
C MET A 1 -31.86 3.22 15.60
N THR A 2 -31.79 3.86 14.43
CA THR A 2 -31.58 3.15 13.16
C THR A 2 -30.13 2.67 13.08
N ARG A 3 -29.93 1.35 12.96
CA ARG A 3 -28.63 0.70 12.72
C ARG A 3 -27.91 1.36 11.55
N LYS A 4 -26.63 1.71 11.74
CA LYS A 4 -25.76 2.25 10.69
C LYS A 4 -24.80 1.18 10.18
N PHE A 5 -24.23 1.48 9.01
CA PHE A 5 -23.32 0.60 8.30
C PHE A 5 -22.05 1.39 7.99
N TRP A 6 -20.92 0.74 8.19
CA TRP A 6 -19.62 1.38 8.09
C TRP A 6 -18.63 0.50 7.33
N GLY A 7 -17.74 1.14 6.58
CA GLY A 7 -16.53 0.48 6.11
C GLY A 7 -15.41 0.67 7.12
N TYR A 8 -14.59 -0.36 7.32
CA TYR A 8 -13.51 -0.37 8.30
C TYR A 8 -12.28 -1.07 7.72
N ARG A 9 -11.19 -0.34 7.48
CA ARG A 9 -9.93 -0.94 7.00
C ARG A 9 -8.99 -1.21 8.17
N ILE A 10 -8.31 -2.34 8.07
CA ILE A 10 -7.21 -2.77 8.93
C ILE A 10 -5.88 -2.68 8.20
N ASP A 11 -4.78 -2.83 8.92
CA ASP A 11 -3.47 -3.05 8.32
C ASP A 11 -3.45 -4.43 7.65
N LYS A 12 -3.11 -4.44 6.36
CA LYS A 12 -3.15 -5.62 5.50
C LYS A 12 -1.92 -6.51 5.65
N THR A 13 -0.90 -6.06 6.37
CA THR A 13 0.35 -6.81 6.60
C THR A 13 0.26 -7.73 7.82
N LYS A 14 -0.84 -7.66 8.59
CA LYS A 14 -1.05 -8.39 9.84
C LYS A 14 -2.39 -9.13 9.87
N ILE A 15 -2.83 -9.67 8.74
CA ILE A 15 -4.16 -10.29 8.58
C ILE A 15 -4.43 -11.40 9.59
N ASP A 16 -3.47 -12.31 9.81
CA ASP A 16 -3.66 -13.42 10.75
C ASP A 16 -3.87 -12.92 12.19
N PHE A 17 -3.18 -11.85 12.58
CA PHE A 17 -3.35 -11.19 13.88
C PHE A 17 -4.76 -10.60 14.02
N PHE A 18 -5.22 -9.80 13.05
CA PHE A 18 -6.57 -9.23 13.10
C PHE A 18 -7.67 -10.30 13.07
N ARG A 19 -7.43 -11.43 12.40
CA ARG A 19 -8.35 -12.56 12.38
C ARG A 19 -8.50 -13.17 13.78
N GLN A 20 -7.39 -13.51 14.43
CA GLN A 20 -7.38 -14.09 15.77
C GLN A 20 -8.05 -13.14 16.78
N GLU A 21 -7.72 -11.85 16.73
CA GLU A 21 -8.34 -10.84 17.60
C GLU A 21 -9.85 -10.75 17.39
N LEU A 22 -10.32 -10.78 16.14
CA LEU A 22 -11.74 -10.71 15.84
C LEU A 22 -12.50 -11.96 16.28
N GLU A 23 -11.88 -13.14 16.20
CA GLU A 23 -12.44 -14.40 16.73
C GLU A 23 -12.65 -14.31 18.25
N GLU A 24 -11.80 -13.56 18.95
CA GLU A 24 -11.94 -13.27 20.38
C GLU A 24 -12.80 -12.02 20.68
N GLY A 25 -13.45 -11.47 19.66
CA GLY A 25 -14.39 -10.36 19.78
C GLY A 25 -13.76 -8.96 19.83
N ARG A 26 -12.51 -8.84 19.35
CA ARG A 26 -11.72 -7.60 19.37
C ARG A 26 -11.42 -7.13 17.96
N LEU A 27 -11.91 -5.95 17.61
CA LEU A 27 -11.55 -5.28 16.37
C LEU A 27 -10.46 -4.25 16.65
N ARG A 28 -9.22 -4.60 16.29
CA ARG A 28 -8.06 -3.74 16.54
C ARG A 28 -7.85 -2.66 15.46
N GLN A 29 -7.06 -1.63 15.81
CA GLN A 29 -6.61 -0.59 14.90
C GLN A 29 -5.22 -0.09 15.27
N GLY A 30 -4.41 0.27 14.26
CA GLY A 30 -3.06 0.85 14.45
C GLY A 30 -3.08 2.30 14.94
N TRP A 31 -1.89 2.90 15.06
CA TRP A 31 -1.66 4.18 15.74
C TRP A 31 -1.94 4.11 17.25
N GLY A 32 -1.67 2.95 17.86
CA GLY A 32 -1.71 2.73 19.30
C GLY A 32 -0.44 2.00 19.73
N TRP A 33 0.70 2.63 19.50
CA TRP A 33 2.04 2.16 19.89
C TRP A 33 2.60 2.89 21.11
N ASP A 34 1.89 3.92 21.58
CA ASP A 34 2.22 4.68 22.80
C ASP A 34 0.95 4.90 23.64
N ASP A 35 1.06 4.83 24.96
CA ASP A 35 -0.06 5.04 25.89
C ASP A 35 -0.68 6.44 25.76
N GLU A 36 0.10 7.44 25.36
CA GLU A 36 -0.36 8.81 25.09
C GLU A 36 -1.28 8.91 23.86
N GLN A 37 -1.39 7.84 23.06
CA GLN A 37 -2.30 7.75 21.92
C GLN A 37 -3.70 7.26 22.30
N ASN A 38 -3.94 6.93 23.57
CA ASN A 38 -5.23 6.44 24.02
C ASN A 38 -6.37 7.45 23.72
N LEU A 39 -7.39 7.03 22.97
CA LEU A 39 -8.48 7.91 22.53
C LEU A 39 -9.32 8.51 23.66
N ARG A 40 -9.31 7.90 24.85
CA ARG A 40 -9.96 8.45 26.05
C ARG A 40 -9.21 9.66 26.61
N GLN A 41 -7.90 9.70 26.45
CA GLN A 41 -6.99 10.72 26.98
C GLN A 41 -5.88 11.00 25.97
N LEU A 42 -6.27 11.48 24.79
CA LEU A 42 -5.34 11.63 23.68
C LEU A 42 -4.43 12.85 23.90
N THR A 43 -3.16 12.62 24.22
CA THR A 43 -2.14 13.66 24.42
C THR A 43 -1.12 13.70 23.30
N MET A 44 -0.92 12.60 22.58
CA MET A 44 -0.04 12.53 21.41
C MET A 44 -0.82 12.19 20.15
N ASP A 45 -0.91 13.15 19.21
CA ASP A 45 -1.52 12.92 17.90
C ASP A 45 -0.46 12.60 16.85
N SER A 46 0.00 11.34 16.82
CA SER A 46 0.83 10.79 15.74
C SER A 46 -0.02 10.09 14.68
N GLY A 47 -1.25 10.57 14.45
CA GLY A 47 -2.24 9.95 13.56
C GLY A 47 -3.36 9.21 14.28
N ALA A 48 -3.26 9.03 15.60
CA ALA A 48 -4.25 8.39 16.46
C ALA A 48 -5.62 9.12 16.40
N ARG A 49 -5.66 10.45 16.19
CA ARG A 49 -6.93 11.19 16.01
C ARG A 49 -7.78 10.64 14.87
N ARG A 50 -7.19 9.99 13.88
CA ARG A 50 -7.93 9.37 12.75
C ARG A 50 -8.86 8.24 13.21
N ASN A 51 -8.67 7.70 14.42
CA ASN A 51 -9.55 6.70 15.04
C ASN A 51 -10.72 7.32 15.83
N LEU A 52 -10.73 8.64 16.08
CA LEU A 52 -11.84 9.31 16.79
C LEU A 52 -13.21 9.15 16.10
N PRO A 53 -13.34 9.21 14.76
CA PRO A 53 -14.62 8.94 14.11
C PRO A 53 -15.17 7.54 14.39
N ILE A 54 -14.30 6.52 14.41
CA ILE A 54 -14.67 5.13 14.75
C ILE A 54 -15.18 5.10 16.20
N PHE A 55 -14.36 5.61 17.13
CA PHE A 55 -14.66 5.67 18.56
C PHE A 55 -15.97 6.40 18.88
N ARG A 56 -16.27 7.53 18.21
CA ARG A 56 -17.42 8.38 18.54
C ARG A 56 -18.71 7.98 17.82
N LYS A 57 -18.61 7.49 16.58
CA LYS A 57 -19.79 7.35 15.69
C LYS A 57 -20.40 5.96 15.70
N VAL A 58 -19.62 4.91 15.97
CA VAL A 58 -20.10 3.53 15.95
C VAL A 58 -20.85 3.21 17.24
N LYS A 59 -22.07 2.72 17.09
CA LYS A 59 -22.98 2.39 18.18
C LYS A 59 -23.25 0.90 18.24
N LYS A 60 -23.66 0.41 19.42
CA LYS A 60 -24.03 -0.99 19.61
C LYS A 60 -25.05 -1.43 18.55
N GLY A 61 -24.77 -2.55 17.90
CA GLY A 61 -25.60 -3.13 16.85
C GLY A 61 -25.37 -2.53 15.46
N ASP A 62 -24.48 -1.53 15.30
CA ASP A 62 -24.01 -1.10 13.98
C ASP A 62 -23.19 -2.22 13.31
N ILE A 63 -23.19 -2.20 11.98
CA ILE A 63 -22.51 -3.20 11.16
C ILE A 63 -21.30 -2.57 10.50
N LEU A 64 -20.16 -3.28 10.53
CA LEU A 64 -18.91 -2.89 9.91
C LEU A 64 -18.51 -3.93 8.86
N LEU A 65 -18.06 -3.46 7.70
CA LEU A 65 -17.47 -4.29 6.68
C LEU A 65 -15.96 -4.09 6.70
N VAL A 66 -15.23 -5.19 6.89
CA VAL A 66 -13.76 -5.22 6.97
C VAL A 66 -13.20 -5.91 5.73
N PRO A 67 -12.73 -5.15 4.72
CA PRO A 67 -12.19 -5.75 3.50
C PRO A 67 -10.85 -6.43 3.76
N ARG A 68 -10.57 -7.49 2.99
CA ARG A 68 -9.34 -8.30 3.05
C ARG A 68 -9.17 -9.06 4.38
N LEU A 69 -10.28 -9.54 4.93
CA LEU A 69 -10.30 -10.35 6.16
C LEU A 69 -11.37 -11.45 5.99
N PRO A 70 -11.04 -12.74 6.13
CA PRO A 70 -9.73 -13.31 6.47
C PRO A 70 -8.73 -13.39 5.32
N THR A 71 -9.14 -13.33 4.05
CA THR A 71 -8.26 -13.51 2.87
C THR A 71 -8.29 -12.29 1.95
N TRP A 72 -7.42 -12.23 0.95
CA TRP A 72 -7.33 -11.10 0.02
C TRP A 72 -8.67 -10.75 -0.68
N ASN A 73 -9.49 -11.75 -0.98
CA ASN A 73 -10.75 -11.57 -1.70
C ASN A 73 -12.00 -11.56 -0.81
N GLU A 74 -11.83 -11.74 0.49
CA GLU A 74 -12.95 -11.79 1.43
C GLU A 74 -13.16 -10.48 2.17
N VAL A 75 -14.40 -10.27 2.58
CA VAL A 75 -14.84 -9.15 3.39
C VAL A 75 -15.60 -9.73 4.58
N ALA A 76 -15.13 -9.40 5.78
CA ALA A 76 -15.81 -9.76 7.01
C ALA A 76 -16.94 -8.76 7.30
N ILE A 77 -18.10 -9.27 7.67
CA ILE A 77 -19.23 -8.51 8.21
C ILE A 77 -19.21 -8.68 9.73
N VAL A 78 -19.10 -7.56 10.43
CA VAL A 78 -18.88 -7.51 11.87
C VAL A 78 -19.95 -6.66 12.53
N GLU A 79 -20.46 -7.08 13.68
CA GLU A 79 -21.37 -6.30 14.51
C GLU A 79 -20.64 -5.65 15.68
N ALA A 80 -20.89 -4.37 15.94
CA ALA A 80 -20.44 -3.70 17.16
C ALA A 80 -21.23 -4.23 18.36
N THR A 81 -20.57 -4.87 19.33
CA THR A 81 -21.26 -5.50 20.47
C THR A 81 -21.58 -4.51 21.59
N GLN A 82 -20.90 -3.35 21.58
CA GLN A 82 -21.13 -2.22 22.47
C GLN A 82 -20.96 -0.91 21.71
N ASP A 83 -21.38 0.21 22.31
CA ASP A 83 -20.98 1.53 21.86
C ASP A 83 -19.45 1.60 21.92
N PHE A 84 -18.81 1.94 20.81
CA PHE A 84 -17.35 1.96 20.76
C PHE A 84 -16.77 2.97 21.75
N SER A 85 -17.46 4.07 22.02
CA SER A 85 -17.02 5.05 23.02
C SER A 85 -17.01 4.49 24.45
N GLU A 86 -17.81 3.47 24.74
CA GLU A 86 -17.99 2.89 26.08
C GLU A 86 -17.14 1.63 26.24
N GLY A 87 -17.25 0.70 25.30
CA GLY A 87 -16.55 -0.58 25.35
C GLY A 87 -15.15 -0.56 24.73
N TYR A 88 -14.67 0.58 24.24
CA TYR A 88 -13.29 0.73 23.78
C TYR A 88 -12.31 0.44 24.90
N ASP A 89 -11.28 -0.34 24.57
CA ASP A 89 -10.16 -0.65 25.42
C ASP A 89 -8.84 -0.25 24.74
N PHE A 90 -7.78 -0.10 25.53
CA PHE A 90 -6.46 0.25 25.02
C PHE A 90 -5.38 -0.62 25.66
N SER A 91 -4.76 -1.47 24.84
CA SER A 91 -3.58 -2.23 25.23
C SER A 91 -2.72 -2.56 24.02
N ILE A 92 -1.47 -2.11 24.05
CA ILE A 92 -0.50 -2.28 22.96
C ILE A 92 -0.16 -3.77 22.83
N ASP A 93 -0.13 -4.30 21.60
CA ASP A 93 0.32 -5.67 21.39
C ASP A 93 1.84 -5.76 21.68
N PRO A 94 2.29 -6.60 22.61
CA PRO A 94 3.69 -6.61 23.04
C PRO A 94 4.65 -7.18 21.99
N LYS A 95 4.15 -7.94 20.99
CA LYS A 95 4.99 -8.53 19.94
C LYS A 95 5.14 -7.59 18.75
N LEU A 96 4.06 -6.90 18.40
CA LEU A 96 4.00 -6.02 17.24
C LEU A 96 4.34 -4.57 17.61
N GLY A 97 4.24 -4.20 18.88
CA GLY A 97 4.53 -2.84 19.37
C GLY A 97 3.53 -1.78 18.89
N ASP A 98 2.39 -2.17 18.34
CA ASP A 98 1.30 -1.27 17.90
C ASP A 98 -0.06 -1.98 18.11
N PHE A 99 -1.11 -1.48 17.46
CA PHE A 99 -2.47 -1.99 17.47
C PHE A 99 -3.19 -1.85 18.81
N GLY A 100 -2.81 -0.84 19.59
CA GLY A 100 -3.32 -0.59 20.94
C GLY A 100 -4.82 -0.32 21.03
N HIS A 101 -5.46 0.19 19.97
CA HIS A 101 -6.89 0.50 19.99
C HIS A 101 -7.74 -0.74 19.78
N ILE A 102 -8.62 -1.04 20.74
CA ILE A 102 -9.48 -2.22 20.72
C ILE A 102 -10.94 -1.78 20.75
N PHE A 103 -11.71 -2.22 19.75
CA PHE A 103 -13.15 -2.00 19.69
C PHE A 103 -13.92 -3.33 19.84
N PRO A 104 -14.98 -3.38 20.65
CA PRO A 104 -15.70 -4.62 20.94
C PRO A 104 -16.61 -4.98 19.77
N ALA A 105 -16.36 -6.12 19.15
CA ALA A 105 -17.03 -6.49 17.91
C ALA A 105 -17.22 -8.01 17.80
N ARG A 106 -18.12 -8.47 16.93
CA ARG A 106 -18.36 -9.90 16.71
C ARG A 106 -18.49 -10.17 15.22
N LEU A 107 -17.74 -11.14 14.71
CA LEU A 107 -17.89 -11.62 13.34
C LEU A 107 -19.30 -12.23 13.16
N ILE A 108 -20.03 -11.75 12.15
CA ILE A 108 -21.32 -12.31 11.75
C ILE A 108 -21.11 -13.32 10.63
N LYS A 109 -20.45 -12.89 9.54
CA LYS A 109 -20.26 -13.68 8.33
C LYS A 109 -19.12 -13.09 7.51
N SER A 110 -18.60 -13.87 6.56
CA SER A 110 -17.70 -13.38 5.51
C SER A 110 -18.28 -13.65 4.13
N PHE A 111 -17.91 -12.85 3.15
CA PHE A 111 -18.28 -13.06 1.76
C PHE A 111 -17.12 -12.72 0.84
N ASN A 112 -17.09 -13.33 -0.35
CA ASN A 112 -16.12 -12.96 -1.37
C ASN A 112 -16.59 -11.75 -2.18
N ARG A 113 -15.71 -10.77 -2.39
CA ARG A 113 -16.04 -9.55 -3.15
C ARG A 113 -16.50 -9.80 -4.59
N LYS A 114 -16.10 -10.92 -5.19
CA LYS A 114 -16.49 -11.35 -6.54
C LYS A 114 -17.79 -12.15 -6.58
N ASN A 115 -18.37 -12.50 -5.43
CA ASN A 115 -19.62 -13.25 -5.37
C ASN A 115 -20.73 -12.49 -6.13
N THR A 116 -21.53 -13.23 -6.89
CA THR A 116 -22.62 -12.70 -7.74
C THR A 116 -23.71 -11.99 -6.94
N ASN A 117 -23.90 -12.37 -5.68
CA ASN A 117 -24.83 -11.75 -4.74
C ASN A 117 -24.35 -10.39 -4.22
N VAL A 118 -23.08 -10.02 -4.44
CA VAL A 118 -22.55 -8.70 -4.07
C VAL A 118 -22.97 -7.68 -5.12
N LEU A 119 -23.91 -6.82 -4.75
CA LEU A 119 -24.47 -5.79 -5.63
C LEU A 119 -23.48 -4.66 -5.95
N GLY A 120 -23.75 -3.93 -7.04
CA GLY A 120 -22.82 -2.95 -7.61
C GLY A 120 -22.53 -1.74 -6.70
N ASP A 121 -23.51 -1.30 -5.93
CA ASP A 121 -23.37 -0.24 -4.92
C ASP A 121 -22.35 -0.62 -3.85
N LEU A 122 -22.44 -1.85 -3.34
CA LEU A 122 -21.53 -2.39 -2.34
C LEU A 122 -20.12 -2.56 -2.91
N ARG A 123 -19.99 -3.07 -4.14
CA ARG A 123 -18.68 -3.16 -4.83
C ARG A 123 -18.04 -1.80 -5.01
N ALA A 124 -18.82 -0.78 -5.39
CA ALA A 124 -18.32 0.59 -5.54
C ALA A 124 -17.85 1.16 -4.20
N SER A 125 -18.63 0.97 -3.14
CA SER A 125 -18.29 1.46 -1.80
C SER A 125 -17.02 0.80 -1.22
N LEU A 126 -16.82 -0.50 -1.46
CA LEU A 126 -15.62 -1.23 -1.02
C LEU A 126 -14.32 -0.82 -1.72
N LYS A 127 -14.40 -0.09 -2.84
CA LYS A 127 -13.22 0.52 -3.50
C LYS A 127 -12.72 1.76 -2.78
N GLN A 128 -13.50 2.33 -1.85
CA GLN A 128 -13.12 3.55 -1.17
C GLN A 128 -11.86 3.35 -0.30
N VAL A 129 -10.86 4.22 -0.48
CA VAL A 129 -9.55 4.10 0.19
C VAL A 129 -9.55 4.61 1.64
N ASN A 130 -10.60 5.29 2.06
CA ASN A 130 -10.72 5.80 3.43
C ASN A 130 -10.68 4.65 4.45
N ARG A 131 -10.07 4.90 5.62
CA ARG A 131 -10.03 3.91 6.72
C ARG A 131 -11.42 3.60 7.27
N PHE A 132 -12.23 4.64 7.39
CA PHE A 132 -13.57 4.56 7.96
C PHE A 132 -14.52 5.46 7.17
N TRP A 133 -15.62 4.90 6.68
CA TRP A 133 -16.61 5.65 5.88
C TRP A 133 -18.02 5.12 6.11
N ASN A 134 -19.02 5.96 5.82
CA ASN A 134 -20.42 5.58 5.95
C ASN A 134 -20.86 4.73 4.74
N MET A 135 -21.49 3.59 5.04
CA MET A 135 -22.06 2.66 4.07
C MET A 135 -23.56 2.48 4.25
N THR A 136 -24.23 3.39 4.97
CA THR A 136 -25.68 3.26 5.25
C THR A 136 -26.53 3.28 3.98
N HIS A 137 -26.05 3.89 2.89
CA HIS A 137 -26.69 3.83 1.58
C HIS A 137 -26.72 2.41 0.97
N CYS A 138 -25.81 1.53 1.37
CA CYS A 138 -25.76 0.11 0.96
C CYS A 138 -26.53 -0.81 1.94
N LYS A 139 -27.32 -0.26 2.86
CA LYS A 139 -28.01 -1.03 3.92
C LYS A 139 -28.71 -2.27 3.36
N ASP A 140 -29.56 -2.10 2.34
CA ASP A 140 -30.38 -3.20 1.83
C ASP A 140 -29.52 -4.29 1.19
N SER A 141 -28.43 -3.91 0.51
CA SER A 141 -27.45 -4.83 -0.06
C SER A 141 -26.71 -5.62 1.02
N ILE A 142 -26.32 -4.97 2.12
CA ILE A 142 -25.61 -5.60 3.24
C ILE A 142 -26.54 -6.54 4.02
N GLU A 143 -27.76 -6.08 4.36
CA GLU A 143 -28.75 -6.90 5.07
C GLU A 143 -29.16 -8.14 4.25
N LYS A 144 -29.24 -8.03 2.92
CA LYS A 144 -29.43 -9.20 2.04
C LYS A 144 -28.30 -10.22 2.18
N LEU A 145 -27.04 -9.79 2.25
CA LEU A 145 -25.89 -10.69 2.44
C LEU A 145 -25.90 -11.34 3.82
N ILE A 146 -26.27 -10.59 4.87
CA ILE A 146 -26.37 -11.11 6.24
C ILE A 146 -27.43 -12.22 6.32
N ASN A 147 -28.59 -12.01 5.69
CA ASN A 147 -29.72 -12.94 5.73
C ASN A 147 -29.66 -14.04 4.64
N HIS A 148 -28.61 -14.07 3.82
CA HIS A 148 -28.46 -15.12 2.81
C HIS A 148 -27.99 -16.41 3.50
N ASP A 149 -28.69 -17.53 3.33
CA ASP A 149 -28.36 -18.77 4.07
C ASP A 149 -27.11 -19.48 3.53
N GLU A 150 -26.86 -19.42 2.22
CA GLU A 150 -25.71 -20.09 1.60
C GLU A 150 -24.35 -19.51 2.02
N LEU A 151 -23.30 -20.34 1.93
CA LEU A 151 -21.92 -19.92 2.12
C LEU A 151 -21.51 -18.98 0.99
N LEU A 152 -21.57 -17.67 1.26
CA LEU A 152 -21.16 -16.60 0.33
C LEU A 152 -19.65 -16.60 0.01
N VAL A 153 -18.89 -17.43 0.71
CA VAL A 153 -17.47 -17.70 0.47
C VAL A 153 -17.29 -18.83 -0.55
N ASP A 154 -18.27 -19.73 -0.71
CA ASP A 154 -18.15 -20.95 -1.53
C ASP A 154 -18.72 -20.86 -2.94
N SER A 155 -19.37 -19.75 -3.31
CA SER A 155 -19.83 -19.53 -4.70
C SER A 155 -18.69 -19.20 -5.68
N ILE A 156 -17.47 -19.63 -5.34
CA ILE A 156 -16.23 -19.35 -6.02
C ILE A 156 -15.80 -20.66 -6.70
N GLY A 157 -15.58 -20.63 -8.02
CA GLY A 157 -15.07 -21.82 -8.73
C GLY A 157 -13.75 -22.32 -8.13
N PHE A 158 -13.46 -23.62 -8.27
CA PHE A 158 -12.23 -24.24 -7.75
C PHE A 158 -10.96 -23.44 -8.10
N SER A 159 -10.91 -22.86 -9.30
CA SER A 159 -9.81 -22.03 -9.78
C SER A 159 -9.58 -20.77 -8.93
N ASP A 160 -10.65 -20.08 -8.52
CA ASP A 160 -10.53 -18.87 -7.70
C ASP A 160 -10.15 -19.20 -6.24
N ARG A 161 -10.58 -20.36 -5.70
CA ARG A 161 -10.09 -20.83 -4.39
C ARG A 161 -8.61 -21.18 -4.42
N PHE A 162 -8.16 -21.86 -5.48
CA PHE A 162 -6.74 -22.12 -5.71
C PHE A 162 -5.95 -20.82 -5.83
N ASN A 163 -6.44 -19.86 -6.63
CA ASN A 163 -5.82 -18.54 -6.78
C ASN A 163 -5.77 -17.77 -5.46
N ASN A 164 -6.80 -17.87 -4.60
CA ASN A 164 -6.77 -17.24 -3.27
C ASN A 164 -5.70 -17.86 -2.38
N LEU A 165 -5.66 -19.20 -2.29
CA LEU A 165 -4.65 -19.90 -1.49
C LEU A 165 -3.24 -19.62 -2.00
N LEU A 166 -3.04 -19.60 -3.32
CA LEU A 166 -1.75 -19.27 -3.93
C LEU A 166 -1.35 -17.82 -3.60
N THR A 167 -2.25 -16.87 -3.84
CA THR A 167 -2.06 -15.44 -3.56
C THR A 167 -1.73 -15.20 -2.08
N ASP A 168 -2.46 -15.81 -1.16
CA ASP A 168 -2.25 -15.63 0.29
C ASP A 168 -0.90 -16.23 0.72
N ASN A 169 -0.52 -17.41 0.23
CA ASN A 169 0.77 -18.02 0.55
C ASN A 169 1.94 -17.24 -0.04
N ILE A 170 1.83 -16.76 -1.27
CA ILE A 170 2.87 -15.91 -1.87
C ILE A 170 2.97 -14.59 -1.11
N SER A 171 1.85 -13.96 -0.76
CA SER A 171 1.84 -12.71 0.03
C SER A 171 2.55 -12.91 1.37
N LYS A 172 2.23 -13.99 2.10
CA LYS A 172 2.91 -14.33 3.35
C LYS A 172 4.41 -14.58 3.17
N SER A 173 4.80 -15.24 2.09
CA SER A 173 6.21 -15.47 1.78
C SER A 173 6.95 -14.19 1.42
N LEU A 174 6.30 -13.26 0.72
CA LEU A 174 6.85 -11.95 0.42
C LEU A 174 6.96 -11.07 1.67
N GLU A 175 5.95 -11.10 2.55
CA GLU A 175 5.96 -10.34 3.81
C GLU A 175 7.08 -10.75 4.78
N GLN A 176 7.74 -11.89 4.54
CA GLN A 176 8.95 -12.25 5.27
C GLN A 176 10.08 -11.29 4.86
N THR A 177 10.56 -10.49 5.82
CA THR A 177 11.64 -9.52 5.63
C THR A 177 12.86 -10.15 4.96
N ASP A 178 13.18 -11.39 5.33
CA ASP A 178 14.30 -12.16 4.79
C ASP A 178 14.21 -12.36 3.27
N PHE A 179 13.01 -12.44 2.68
CA PHE A 179 12.87 -12.58 1.23
C PHE A 179 13.42 -11.35 0.51
N TYR A 180 12.94 -10.17 0.86
CA TYR A 180 13.33 -8.93 0.20
C TYR A 180 14.79 -8.56 0.50
N THR A 181 15.24 -8.75 1.74
CA THR A 181 16.65 -8.55 2.09
C THR A 181 17.56 -9.48 1.28
N ASN A 182 17.19 -10.76 1.11
CA ASN A 182 17.97 -11.68 0.28
C ASN A 182 17.88 -11.35 -1.21
N PHE A 183 16.71 -10.97 -1.73
CA PHE A 183 16.52 -10.60 -3.13
C PHE A 183 17.35 -9.36 -3.48
N TYR A 184 17.26 -8.31 -2.68
CA TYR A 184 18.06 -7.09 -2.85
C TYR A 184 19.56 -7.36 -2.71
N ARG A 185 19.98 -8.21 -1.75
CA ARG A 185 21.39 -8.64 -1.64
C ARG A 185 21.86 -9.38 -2.89
N GLN A 186 21.09 -10.32 -3.41
CA GLN A 186 21.44 -11.06 -4.63
C GLN A 186 21.54 -10.13 -5.84
N MET A 187 20.62 -9.16 -5.97
CA MET A 187 20.69 -8.13 -7.02
C MET A 187 22.00 -7.35 -6.93
N ASN A 188 22.39 -6.86 -5.75
CA ASN A 188 23.65 -6.14 -5.56
C ASN A 188 24.91 -7.01 -5.76
N GLU A 189 24.83 -8.32 -5.50
CA GLU A 189 25.93 -9.25 -5.71
C GLU A 189 26.11 -9.63 -7.19
N GLN A 190 25.02 -9.64 -7.97
CA GLN A 190 25.01 -10.18 -9.33
C GLN A 190 24.97 -9.10 -10.41
N PHE A 191 24.39 -7.93 -10.15
CA PHE A 191 24.18 -6.91 -11.17
C PHE A 191 25.29 -5.87 -11.18
N SER A 192 25.75 -5.56 -12.37
CA SER A 192 26.48 -4.33 -12.68
C SER A 192 25.56 -3.11 -12.75
N ASN A 193 26.14 -1.91 -12.81
CA ASN A 193 25.42 -0.64 -13.02
C ASN A 193 24.41 -0.70 -14.18
N GLU A 194 24.83 -1.20 -15.34
CA GLU A 194 23.98 -1.28 -16.52
C GLU A 194 22.85 -2.30 -16.34
N GLU A 195 23.11 -3.43 -15.68
CA GLU A 195 22.09 -4.44 -15.38
C GLU A 195 21.04 -3.94 -14.39
N TRP A 196 21.42 -3.05 -13.47
CA TRP A 196 20.47 -2.33 -12.62
C TRP A 196 19.49 -1.48 -13.43
N GLU A 197 19.97 -0.77 -14.45
CA GLU A 197 19.09 0.01 -15.33
C GLU A 197 18.08 -0.89 -16.05
N TYR A 198 18.53 -2.02 -16.59
CA TYR A 198 17.64 -3.00 -17.23
C TYR A 198 16.59 -3.54 -16.27
N ALA A 199 17.00 -3.95 -15.07
CA ALA A 199 16.11 -4.51 -14.07
C ALA A 199 15.06 -3.50 -13.59
N LEU A 200 15.46 -2.24 -13.41
CA LEU A 200 14.54 -1.16 -13.02
C LEU A 200 13.56 -0.83 -14.13
N VAL A 201 13.98 -0.79 -15.40
CA VAL A 201 13.06 -0.58 -16.53
C VAL A 201 12.00 -1.67 -16.57
N GLU A 202 12.41 -2.95 -16.53
CA GLU A 202 11.46 -4.06 -16.58
C GLU A 202 10.55 -4.10 -15.34
N GLY A 203 11.09 -3.80 -14.17
CA GLY A 203 10.32 -3.74 -12.93
C GLY A 203 9.30 -2.60 -12.90
N ILE A 204 9.71 -1.39 -13.27
CA ILE A 204 8.84 -0.20 -13.26
C ILE A 204 7.72 -0.34 -14.31
N ARG A 205 8.02 -0.90 -15.49
CA ARG A 205 6.98 -1.24 -16.50
C ARG A 205 5.89 -2.12 -15.94
N LYS A 206 6.22 -3.00 -14.99
CA LYS A 206 5.25 -3.94 -14.44
C LYS A 206 4.24 -3.29 -13.51
N ILE A 207 4.64 -2.22 -12.81
CA ILE A 207 3.81 -1.52 -11.81
C ILE A 207 3.11 -0.28 -12.37
N LEU A 208 3.56 0.26 -13.51
CA LEU A 208 2.93 1.42 -14.14
C LEU A 208 1.93 0.97 -15.22
N PRO A 209 0.72 1.54 -15.24
CA PRO A 209 -0.29 1.20 -16.24
C PRO A 209 0.02 1.83 -17.61
N GLU A 210 -0.44 1.18 -18.68
CA GLU A 210 -0.52 1.81 -20.01
C GLU A 210 -1.40 3.09 -19.95
N PRO A 211 -1.08 4.14 -20.73
CA PRO A 211 -0.06 4.21 -21.79
C PRO A 211 1.27 4.82 -21.32
N ILE A 212 1.61 4.71 -20.03
CA ILE A 212 2.90 5.22 -19.54
C ILE A 212 4.04 4.38 -20.13
N LEU A 213 5.00 5.05 -20.76
CA LEU A 213 6.17 4.41 -21.35
C LEU A 213 7.35 4.51 -20.41
N VAL A 214 8.13 3.45 -20.31
CA VAL A 214 9.37 3.41 -19.52
C VAL A 214 10.46 2.88 -20.44
N GLU A 215 11.49 3.67 -20.66
CA GLU A 215 12.54 3.36 -21.62
C GLU A 215 13.92 3.58 -21.02
N ARG A 216 14.86 2.72 -21.37
CA ARG A 216 16.27 2.92 -21.09
C ARG A 216 16.86 3.89 -22.12
N THR A 217 17.56 4.90 -21.66
CA THR A 217 18.25 5.91 -22.49
C THR A 217 19.77 5.95 -22.26
N GLY A 218 20.29 5.03 -21.43
CA GLY A 218 21.72 4.81 -21.18
C GLY A 218 22.58 4.70 -22.44
N GLY A 219 23.81 5.21 -22.40
CA GLY A 219 24.80 5.11 -23.49
C GLY A 219 25.15 6.44 -24.16
N ILE A 220 25.11 6.51 -25.50
CA ILE A 220 25.52 7.72 -26.25
C ILE A 220 24.57 8.88 -25.93
N LEU A 221 23.27 8.61 -25.88
CA LEU A 221 22.24 9.60 -25.57
C LEU A 221 22.38 10.08 -24.10
N GLU A 222 22.67 9.19 -23.15
CA GLU A 222 22.96 9.55 -21.75
C GLU A 222 24.06 10.61 -21.62
N LYS A 223 25.10 10.59 -22.46
CA LYS A 223 26.16 11.62 -22.39
C LYS A 223 25.62 13.02 -22.73
N GLU A 224 24.60 13.08 -23.58
CA GLU A 224 23.96 14.31 -24.03
C GLU A 224 22.95 14.83 -23.01
N HIS A 225 22.08 13.95 -22.48
CA HIS A 225 20.96 14.35 -21.63
C HIS A 225 21.07 13.91 -20.16
N GLY A 226 22.06 13.10 -19.79
CA GLY A 226 22.32 12.67 -18.41
C GLY A 226 21.18 11.86 -17.77
N THR A 227 20.52 10.99 -18.53
CA THR A 227 19.38 10.20 -18.07
C THR A 227 19.64 8.74 -18.41
N ASP A 228 19.41 7.82 -17.48
CA ASP A 228 19.54 6.38 -17.75
C ASP A 228 18.18 5.76 -18.08
N ILE A 229 17.12 6.25 -17.42
CA ILE A 229 15.74 5.80 -17.61
C ILE A 229 14.82 7.01 -17.76
N LEU A 230 13.98 7.00 -18.81
CA LEU A 230 12.95 8.01 -19.04
C LEU A 230 11.57 7.37 -18.90
N ILE A 231 10.74 7.93 -18.02
CA ILE A 231 9.32 7.58 -17.91
C ILE A 231 8.51 8.68 -18.60
N THR A 232 7.74 8.33 -19.62
CA THR A 232 6.89 9.26 -20.36
C THR A 232 5.42 9.07 -19.99
N LEU A 233 4.80 10.15 -19.50
CA LEU A 233 3.39 10.24 -19.17
C LEU A 233 2.62 10.96 -20.29
N PRO A 234 1.40 10.50 -20.62
CA PRO A 234 0.54 11.23 -21.54
C PRO A 234 0.08 12.56 -20.90
N GLY A 235 0.10 13.63 -21.69
CA GLY A 235 -0.48 14.91 -21.32
C GLY A 235 -1.73 15.26 -22.12
N LEU A 236 -2.16 16.52 -22.03
CA LEU A 236 -3.32 17.04 -22.75
C LEU A 236 -2.88 17.72 -24.05
N LEU A 237 -3.75 17.68 -25.06
CA LEU A 237 -3.58 18.42 -26.32
C LEU A 237 -2.27 18.10 -27.06
N GLY A 238 -1.83 16.83 -27.00
CA GLY A 238 -0.61 16.37 -27.67
C GLY A 238 0.69 16.69 -26.93
N LYS A 239 0.62 17.28 -25.72
CA LYS A 239 1.79 17.36 -24.82
C LYS A 239 2.02 16.03 -24.12
N SER A 240 3.28 15.75 -23.82
CA SER A 240 3.73 14.65 -22.98
C SER A 240 4.64 15.17 -21.88
N TYR A 241 4.73 14.42 -20.78
CA TYR A 241 5.57 14.76 -19.65
C TYR A 241 6.57 13.65 -19.36
N GLY A 242 7.74 14.00 -18.83
CA GLY A 242 8.81 13.07 -18.55
C GLY A 242 9.25 13.08 -17.09
N ILE A 243 9.59 11.91 -16.56
CA ILE A 243 10.37 11.76 -15.33
C ILE A 243 11.72 11.17 -15.75
N ALA A 244 12.79 11.90 -15.47
CA ALA A 244 14.15 11.47 -15.79
C ALA A 244 14.79 10.81 -14.55
N ILE A 245 15.43 9.66 -14.73
CA ILE A 245 16.06 8.91 -13.66
C ILE A 245 17.51 8.61 -14.04
N GLN A 246 18.44 8.90 -13.13
CA GLN A 246 19.82 8.39 -13.16
C GLN A 246 19.98 7.29 -12.12
N VAL A 247 20.59 6.17 -12.50
CA VAL A 247 20.88 5.04 -11.63
C VAL A 247 22.38 5.02 -11.34
N LYS A 248 22.74 4.83 -10.06
CA LYS A 248 24.13 4.72 -9.66
C LYS A 248 24.36 3.62 -8.63
N ASP A 249 25.24 2.69 -8.98
CA ASP A 249 25.72 1.63 -8.10
C ASP A 249 26.91 2.14 -7.27
N TYR A 250 26.59 2.86 -6.20
CA TYR A 250 27.57 3.44 -5.27
C TYR A 250 27.39 2.90 -3.85
N ARG A 251 28.53 2.70 -3.16
CA ARG A 251 28.60 2.46 -1.72
C ARG A 251 29.20 3.68 -1.01
N GLY A 252 28.69 3.99 0.17
CA GLY A 252 29.19 5.09 1.01
C GLY A 252 28.59 6.45 0.63
N LEU A 253 29.35 7.52 0.86
CA LEU A 253 28.88 8.90 0.61
C LEU A 253 28.72 9.17 -0.89
N MET A 254 27.56 9.68 -1.26
CA MET A 254 27.25 10.12 -2.60
C MET A 254 27.89 11.48 -2.87
N SER A 255 28.42 11.64 -4.09
CA SER A 255 28.88 12.95 -4.58
C SER A 255 27.80 13.65 -5.41
N ASP A 256 27.86 14.98 -5.47
CA ASP A 256 26.95 15.81 -6.29
C ASP A 256 27.07 15.56 -7.80
N GLY A 257 28.00 14.71 -8.24
CA GLY A 257 28.23 14.42 -9.65
C GLY A 257 27.00 13.86 -10.36
N ALA A 258 26.27 12.95 -9.70
CA ALA A 258 25.05 12.36 -10.27
C ALA A 258 23.89 13.38 -10.35
N ILE A 259 23.78 14.28 -9.37
CA ILE A 259 22.82 15.39 -9.38
C ILE A 259 23.11 16.29 -10.58
N LYS A 260 24.37 16.72 -10.74
CA LYS A 260 24.79 17.53 -11.90
C LYS A 260 24.57 16.83 -13.23
N GLN A 261 24.70 15.50 -13.28
CA GLN A 261 24.45 14.72 -14.48
C GLN A 261 22.97 14.76 -14.84
N ILE A 262 22.06 14.41 -13.92
CA ILE A 262 20.63 14.36 -14.20
C ILE A 262 20.01 15.73 -14.46
N GLN A 263 20.63 16.82 -14.00
CA GLN A 263 20.20 18.17 -14.36
C GLN A 263 20.20 18.41 -15.88
N LYS A 264 21.08 17.73 -16.63
CA LYS A 264 21.11 17.81 -18.10
C LYS A 264 19.83 17.31 -18.76
N ALA A 265 18.97 16.58 -18.04
CA ALA A 265 17.71 16.08 -18.57
C ALA A 265 16.79 17.20 -19.06
N ASP A 266 17.00 18.45 -18.62
CA ASP A 266 16.26 19.60 -19.18
C ASP A 266 16.45 19.78 -20.69
N SER A 267 17.48 19.19 -21.29
CA SER A 267 17.67 19.16 -22.74
C SER A 267 16.56 18.42 -23.49
N TRP A 268 15.80 17.54 -22.81
CA TRP A 268 14.62 16.88 -23.39
C TRP A 268 13.44 17.84 -23.60
N ASN A 269 13.41 18.97 -22.86
CA ASN A 269 12.30 19.91 -22.93
C ASN A 269 12.16 20.53 -24.33
N ASN A 270 10.96 20.45 -24.89
CA ASN A 270 10.59 21.09 -26.13
C ASN A 270 9.11 21.52 -26.10
N GLU A 271 8.56 22.00 -27.22
CA GLU A 271 7.19 22.51 -27.28
C GLU A 271 6.13 21.48 -26.84
N ASN A 272 6.38 20.20 -27.12
CA ASN A 272 5.44 19.10 -26.91
C ASN A 272 5.86 18.13 -25.78
N PHE A 273 7.02 18.34 -25.15
CA PHE A 273 7.53 17.46 -24.10
C PHE A 273 8.17 18.26 -22.97
N THR A 274 7.88 17.89 -21.72
CA THR A 274 8.47 18.56 -20.55
C THR A 274 8.86 17.58 -19.46
N ILE A 275 10.11 17.60 -19.02
CA ILE A 275 10.58 16.97 -17.80
C ILE A 275 9.94 17.67 -16.61
N ILE A 276 9.19 16.92 -15.83
CA ILE A 276 8.46 17.42 -14.66
C ILE A 276 9.08 16.97 -13.34
N ASP A 277 9.92 15.93 -13.36
CA ASP A 277 10.58 15.43 -12.16
C ASP A 277 11.90 14.73 -12.53
N LYS A 278 12.84 14.72 -11.58
CA LYS A 278 14.18 14.16 -11.75
C LYS A 278 14.56 13.34 -10.52
N TYR A 279 15.01 12.12 -10.74
CA TYR A 279 15.43 11.21 -9.68
C TYR A 279 16.86 10.74 -9.86
N VAL A 280 17.54 10.55 -8.73
CA VAL A 280 18.74 9.70 -8.67
C VAL A 280 18.45 8.51 -7.78
N ILE A 281 18.60 7.30 -8.32
CA ILE A 281 18.49 6.06 -7.58
C ILE A 281 19.89 5.59 -7.25
N VAL A 282 20.21 5.48 -5.96
CA VAL A 282 21.47 4.90 -5.49
C VAL A 282 21.22 3.52 -4.92
N THR A 283 21.97 2.53 -5.41
CA THR A 283 21.69 1.13 -5.08
C THR A 283 22.07 0.80 -3.65
N GLN A 284 23.18 1.29 -3.11
CA GLN A 284 23.79 0.83 -1.85
C GLN A 284 24.19 1.96 -0.88
N CYS A 285 23.72 3.18 -1.09
CA CYS A 285 23.91 4.30 -0.15
C CYS A 285 22.77 4.37 0.85
N SER A 286 23.08 4.57 2.13
CA SER A 286 22.07 4.80 3.16
C SER A 286 21.71 6.28 3.25
N LYS A 287 20.44 6.56 3.53
CA LYS A 287 19.97 7.91 3.86
C LYS A 287 20.72 8.47 5.08
N ASP A 288 20.97 7.65 6.10
CA ASP A 288 21.49 8.10 7.40
C ASP A 288 22.95 8.57 7.34
N ASP A 289 23.67 8.21 6.27
CA ASP A 289 25.01 8.69 6.00
C ASP A 289 25.02 10.15 5.47
N HIS A 290 23.84 10.74 5.18
CA HIS A 290 23.70 12.05 4.55
C HIS A 290 22.84 13.00 5.38
N PRO A 291 23.05 14.33 5.25
CA PRO A 291 22.13 15.33 5.82
C PRO A 291 20.69 15.14 5.34
N GLU A 292 19.69 15.41 6.19
CA GLU A 292 18.27 15.19 5.87
C GLU A 292 17.80 15.96 4.62
N ASP A 293 18.36 17.15 4.38
CA ASP A 293 18.05 18.00 3.23
C ASP A 293 18.64 17.48 1.92
N PHE A 294 19.62 16.58 1.97
CA PHE A 294 20.26 16.02 0.77
C PHE A 294 19.28 15.19 -0.08
N GLN A 295 18.19 14.67 0.50
CA GLN A 295 17.17 13.90 -0.21
C GLN A 295 16.50 14.67 -1.36
N ASN A 296 16.46 16.00 -1.28
CA ASN A 296 15.97 16.85 -2.35
C ASN A 296 16.93 18.02 -2.56
N THR A 297 17.80 17.88 -3.55
CA THR A 297 18.84 18.87 -3.83
C THR A 297 18.67 19.36 -5.27
N ASP A 298 18.63 20.68 -5.46
CA ASP A 298 18.46 21.33 -6.76
C ASP A 298 17.21 20.84 -7.56
N GLY A 299 16.15 20.42 -6.86
CA GLY A 299 14.94 19.88 -7.50
C GLY A 299 15.10 18.46 -8.03
N VAL A 300 16.11 17.73 -7.56
CA VAL A 300 16.34 16.30 -7.83
C VAL A 300 16.05 15.51 -6.57
N THR A 301 15.21 14.49 -6.68
CA THR A 301 14.87 13.59 -5.58
C THR A 301 15.83 12.39 -5.55
N ILE A 302 16.44 12.12 -4.41
CA ILE A 302 17.35 10.98 -4.23
C ILE A 302 16.61 9.82 -3.56
N LEU A 303 16.62 8.65 -4.20
CA LEU A 303 16.12 7.40 -3.66
C LEU A 303 17.31 6.55 -3.17
N PHE A 304 17.46 6.48 -1.86
CA PHE A 304 18.46 5.68 -1.16
C PHE A 304 18.12 4.19 -1.15
N ALA A 305 19.07 3.37 -0.69
CA ALA A 305 18.95 1.92 -0.64
C ALA A 305 17.64 1.46 0.03
N GLU A 306 17.24 2.08 1.14
CA GLU A 306 16.02 1.72 1.88
C GLU A 306 14.76 2.00 1.06
N GLN A 307 14.75 3.08 0.28
CA GLN A 307 13.65 3.46 -0.59
C GLN A 307 13.63 2.60 -1.86
N LEU A 308 14.80 2.26 -2.40
CA LEU A 308 14.94 1.30 -3.50
C LEU A 308 14.42 -0.08 -3.08
N GLU A 309 14.73 -0.55 -1.87
CA GLU A 309 14.17 -1.81 -1.37
C GLU A 309 12.63 -1.75 -1.33
N SER A 310 12.05 -0.62 -0.91
CA SER A 310 10.60 -0.42 -0.98
C SER A 310 10.06 -0.43 -2.40
N LEU A 311 10.76 0.17 -3.37
CA LEU A 311 10.38 0.12 -4.79
C LEU A 311 10.42 -1.32 -5.32
N LEU A 312 11.44 -2.10 -4.98
CA LEU A 312 11.54 -3.51 -5.36
C LEU A 312 10.40 -4.35 -4.76
N LYS A 313 9.92 -4.01 -3.56
CA LYS A 313 8.72 -4.64 -2.96
C LYS A 313 7.49 -4.41 -3.80
N ASP A 314 7.27 -3.17 -4.25
CA ASP A 314 6.15 -2.82 -5.13
C ASP A 314 6.29 -3.53 -6.49
N ILE A 315 7.49 -3.58 -7.07
CA ILE A 315 7.78 -4.31 -8.31
C ILE A 315 7.44 -5.80 -8.17
N ALA A 316 7.92 -6.46 -7.11
CA ALA A 316 7.65 -7.87 -6.86
C ALA A 316 6.15 -8.15 -6.71
N ALA A 317 5.42 -7.26 -6.03
CA ALA A 317 3.96 -7.37 -5.92
C ALA A 317 3.28 -7.29 -7.29
N GLY A 318 3.74 -6.42 -8.19
CA GLY A 318 3.24 -6.31 -9.56
C GLY A 318 3.52 -7.54 -10.42
N PHE A 319 4.66 -8.20 -10.25
CA PHE A 319 4.94 -9.47 -10.94
C PHE A 319 3.96 -10.59 -10.58
N ILE A 320 3.48 -10.61 -9.34
CA ILE A 320 2.58 -11.64 -8.82
C ILE A 320 1.11 -11.26 -9.03
N GLY A 321 0.82 -10.03 -9.52
CA GLY A 321 -0.54 -9.53 -9.66
C GLY A 321 -1.21 -9.21 -8.32
N LEU A 322 -0.39 -8.96 -7.28
CA LEU A 322 -0.82 -8.48 -5.96
C LEU A 322 -1.05 -6.97 -5.91
N ASP A 323 -1.01 -6.30 -7.08
CA ASP A 323 -1.03 -4.85 -7.20
C ASP A 323 -2.03 -4.18 -6.27
N LYS A 324 -1.56 -3.07 -5.69
CA LYS A 324 -2.32 -2.15 -4.85
C LYS A 324 -3.33 -1.36 -5.70
N ASN A 325 -4.20 -2.04 -6.45
CA ASN A 325 -5.41 -1.44 -7.00
C ASN A 325 -6.54 -1.41 -5.97
#